data_AF-A0A938MK43-F1
#
_entry.id   AF-A0A938MK43-F1
#
_cell.length_a   1.000
_cell.length_b   1.000
_cell.length_c   1.000
_cell.angle_alpha   90.00
_cell.angle_beta   90.00
_cell.angle_gamma   90.00
#
_symmetry.space_group_name_H-M   'P 1'
#
loop_
_entity.id
_entity.type
_entity.pdbx_description
1 polymer ?
#
loop_
_entity_poly.entity_id
_entity_poly.type
_entity_poly.pdbx_seq_one_letter_code
_entity_poly.pdbx_strand_id
1 'polypeptide(L)'
;METQAKWLMAVAASFVFTGVVLAQTPNLLKDPGFELLTADGKPQRWEFGDFRTGGKPLVAKVGRDRGVALGIESATPEQRGAWRQNVPLQGEPLLYLAGWYRTENVAKADGRGAAVRMTFLKSRDKWDLITDPRVWLEPSPDWKRFEHVLPVPQGAQAVCPELFNFFAPGKVWWDDMEMRQATAEEAQKFAARALDREPDASQVGYAPADAAVTTVNPPAFVWTPVAETRTYVLQYSPDPSFKSAQTVTVRDLALSVFTPHEALATGRWRWRYGFEAGGGTQVFSRVRSFEIPTSAREFPRPRLGEVLAKISKGRPRLYFTPETSARIRSDSAYAPLVQRVVRGAERRLGEKLYPEPAMLPSSGLERSVAYQECFKTMRPFTGGMEECALAYAVTGERRFADEAKRRLLHFASWNPAGSSNVFHNDEAAMDIAMRGPRTFDWVHDVLTDAERAKCHEMLRIRLGQIRELHRRRAFESRPYESHAGRMVGFMLEGSIAFAHELPEAPQWLDYYLHLLWSV
;
A
#
# COMPACT_ATOMS: atom_id res chain seq x y z
N MET A 1 1.51 -6.70 9.22
CA MET A 1 1.77 -5.39 8.56
C MET A 1 1.49 -4.22 9.48
N GLU A 2 0.33 -4.13 10.15
CA GLU A 2 0.00 -3.08 11.13
C GLU A 2 1.02 -2.96 12.28
N THR A 3 1.62 -4.10 12.69
CA THR A 3 2.64 -4.15 13.75
C THR A 3 4.00 -3.57 13.34
N GLN A 4 4.40 -3.67 12.06
CA GLN A 4 5.70 -3.22 11.56
C GLN A 4 5.73 -1.69 11.33
N ALA A 5 4.55 -1.13 11.09
CA ALA A 5 4.28 0.28 10.88
C ALA A 5 4.35 1.12 12.16
N LYS A 6 3.54 0.75 13.16
CA LYS A 6 3.61 1.27 14.54
C LYS A 6 5.02 1.16 15.10
N TRP A 7 5.70 0.08 14.73
CA TRP A 7 7.10 -0.17 15.04
C TRP A 7 8.05 0.85 14.42
N LEU A 8 8.00 1.10 13.10
CA LEU A 8 8.87 2.09 12.44
C LEU A 8 8.63 3.52 12.96
N MET A 9 7.38 3.89 13.23
CA MET A 9 7.03 5.21 13.77
C MET A 9 7.47 5.40 15.23
N ALA A 10 7.36 4.36 16.06
CA ALA A 10 7.85 4.40 17.43
C ALA A 10 9.38 4.43 17.49
N VAL A 11 10.06 3.68 16.60
CA VAL A 11 11.51 3.79 16.40
C VAL A 11 11.90 5.21 16.03
N ALA A 12 11.15 5.82 15.12
CA ALA A 12 11.29 7.22 14.76
C ALA A 12 11.17 8.17 15.97
N ALA A 13 10.09 8.07 16.75
CA ALA A 13 9.86 8.94 17.91
C ALA A 13 10.93 8.79 19.01
N SER A 14 11.63 7.65 19.04
CA SER A 14 12.65 7.34 20.05
C SER A 14 14.00 8.03 19.80
N PHE A 15 14.27 8.49 18.57
CA PHE A 15 15.52 9.19 18.22
C PHE A 15 15.60 10.61 18.78
N VAL A 16 14.49 11.18 19.28
CA VAL A 16 14.46 12.52 19.93
C VAL A 16 15.28 12.55 21.22
N PHE A 17 15.50 11.39 21.85
CA PHE A 17 16.01 11.32 23.22
C PHE A 17 17.49 10.90 23.36
N THR A 18 18.20 10.58 22.27
CA THR A 18 19.54 9.96 22.38
C THR A 18 20.64 10.80 21.74
N GLY A 19 20.92 11.96 22.35
CA GLY A 19 22.15 12.74 22.13
C GLY A 19 23.37 12.21 22.90
N VAL A 20 23.30 11.03 23.52
CA VAL A 20 24.38 10.45 24.30
C VAL A 20 24.76 9.10 23.69
N VAL A 21 26.03 8.94 23.32
CA VAL A 21 26.64 7.64 23.03
C VAL A 21 26.48 6.79 24.28
N LEU A 22 25.47 5.92 24.32
CA LEU A 22 25.30 4.99 25.43
C LEU A 22 26.34 3.88 25.30
N ALA A 23 27.18 3.75 26.32
CA ALA A 23 27.91 2.53 26.63
C ALA A 23 26.93 1.32 26.68
N GLN A 24 27.47 0.09 26.60
CA GLN A 24 26.69 -1.16 26.65
C GLN A 24 25.57 -1.08 27.69
N THR A 25 24.31 -1.07 27.23
CA THR A 25 23.14 -1.02 28.11
C THR A 25 22.99 -2.38 28.81
N PRO A 26 22.76 -2.41 30.14
CA PRO A 26 22.70 -3.65 30.87
C PRO A 26 21.53 -4.52 30.41
N ASN A 27 21.72 -5.84 30.43
CA ASN A 27 20.65 -6.79 30.15
C ASN A 27 19.58 -6.69 31.24
N LEU A 28 18.33 -6.48 30.83
CA LEU A 28 17.16 -6.38 31.70
C LEU A 28 16.68 -7.76 32.17
N LEU A 29 17.07 -8.83 31.45
CA LEU A 29 16.81 -10.21 31.86
C LEU A 29 17.74 -10.63 33.00
N LYS A 30 17.17 -11.26 34.02
CA LYS A 30 17.92 -11.96 35.06
C LYS A 30 18.23 -13.38 34.61
N ASP A 31 19.45 -13.84 34.89
CA ASP A 31 19.95 -15.15 34.49
C ASP A 31 19.70 -15.48 33.00
N PRO A 32 20.25 -14.66 32.08
CA PRO A 32 20.01 -14.80 30.65
C PRO A 32 20.54 -16.10 30.03
N GLY A 33 21.58 -16.69 30.62
CA GLY A 33 22.15 -17.99 30.22
C GLY A 33 21.59 -19.18 31.01
N PHE A 34 20.58 -18.97 31.86
CA PHE A 34 19.83 -20.03 32.55
C PHE A 34 20.65 -20.90 33.53
N GLU A 35 21.79 -20.40 34.01
CA GLU A 35 22.74 -21.15 34.82
C GLU A 35 22.33 -21.24 36.30
N LEU A 36 21.39 -20.40 36.76
CA LEU A 36 20.93 -20.41 38.14
C LEU A 36 19.78 -21.41 38.34
N LEU A 37 20.13 -22.63 38.74
CA LEU A 37 19.17 -23.70 39.04
C LEU A 37 18.91 -23.84 40.55
N THR A 38 17.69 -24.24 40.90
CA THR A 38 17.33 -24.74 42.25
C THR A 38 17.95 -26.12 42.49
N ALA A 39 17.93 -26.60 43.74
CA ALA A 39 18.42 -27.95 44.08
C ALA A 39 17.72 -29.06 43.26
N ASP A 40 16.44 -28.83 42.91
CA ASP A 40 15.63 -29.75 42.09
C ASP A 40 15.83 -29.55 40.57
N GLY A 41 16.84 -28.78 40.16
CA GLY A 41 17.20 -28.56 38.75
C GLY A 41 16.27 -27.61 37.98
N LYS A 42 15.38 -26.87 38.65
CA LYS A 42 14.49 -25.88 38.00
C LYS A 42 15.15 -24.51 37.91
N PRO A 43 14.94 -23.72 36.85
CA PRO A 43 15.49 -22.36 36.74
C PRO A 43 14.96 -21.45 37.85
N GLN A 44 15.83 -20.65 38.47
CA GLN A 44 15.44 -19.75 39.56
C GLN A 44 14.77 -18.46 39.08
N ARG A 45 15.10 -17.99 37.87
CA ARG A 45 14.65 -16.68 37.34
C ARG A 45 13.67 -16.77 36.18
N TRP A 46 13.40 -17.97 35.70
CA TRP A 46 12.50 -18.23 34.57
C TRP A 46 11.38 -19.17 34.99
N GLU A 47 10.16 -18.80 34.64
CA GLU A 47 8.96 -19.57 34.94
C GLU A 47 8.47 -20.29 33.69
N PHE A 48 7.98 -21.53 33.82
CA PHE A 48 7.33 -22.21 32.71
C PHE A 48 5.84 -21.87 32.63
N GLY A 49 5.41 -21.35 31.48
CA GLY A 49 4.01 -21.20 31.11
C GLY A 49 3.45 -22.47 30.48
N ASP A 50 2.62 -23.20 31.22
CA ASP A 50 2.02 -24.48 30.83
C ASP A 50 0.91 -24.34 29.76
N PHE A 51 0.14 -23.25 29.78
CA PHE A 51 -1.04 -23.02 28.91
C PHE A 51 -2.09 -24.15 28.90
N ARG A 52 -1.89 -25.24 29.66
CA ARG A 52 -2.75 -26.43 29.75
C ARG A 52 -2.99 -27.11 28.41
N THR A 53 -1.97 -27.10 27.56
CA THR A 53 -2.03 -27.75 26.24
C THR A 53 -1.19 -29.02 26.17
N GLY A 54 -0.44 -29.35 27.23
CA GLY A 54 0.39 -30.55 27.30
C GLY A 54 1.84 -30.38 26.81
N GLY A 55 2.27 -29.15 26.51
CA GLY A 55 3.67 -28.84 26.23
C GLY A 55 4.55 -29.04 27.48
N LYS A 56 5.74 -29.62 27.33
CA LYS A 56 6.60 -30.01 28.45
C LYS A 56 7.82 -29.09 28.57
N PRO A 57 8.15 -28.62 29.79
CA PRO A 57 9.40 -27.92 30.05
C PRO A 57 10.58 -28.88 29.96
N LEU A 58 11.68 -28.41 29.37
CA LEU A 58 12.96 -29.09 29.38
C LEU A 58 14.04 -28.16 29.97
N VAL A 59 14.97 -28.74 30.73
CA VAL A 59 16.17 -28.08 31.26
C VAL A 59 17.31 -29.07 31.08
N ALA A 60 18.36 -28.70 30.35
CA ALA A 60 19.45 -29.63 30.07
C ALA A 60 20.78 -28.91 29.81
N LYS A 61 21.90 -29.59 30.09
CA LYS A 61 23.26 -29.12 29.77
C LYS A 61 23.60 -29.36 28.29
N VAL A 62 22.84 -28.73 27.42
CA VAL A 62 22.95 -28.82 25.95
C VAL A 62 23.08 -27.43 25.31
N GLY A 63 23.33 -26.42 26.14
CA GLY A 63 23.59 -25.05 25.71
C GLY A 63 24.76 -24.96 24.74
N ARG A 64 24.84 -23.85 24.03
CA ARG A 64 25.82 -23.60 22.96
C ARG A 64 27.24 -23.83 23.44
N ASP A 65 27.56 -23.35 24.64
CA ASP A 65 28.87 -23.48 25.28
C ASP A 65 28.92 -24.65 26.28
N ARG A 66 28.06 -25.67 26.08
CA ARG A 66 27.83 -26.82 26.97
C ARG A 66 27.25 -26.44 28.35
N GLY A 67 26.73 -25.21 28.47
CA GLY A 67 25.97 -24.70 29.61
C GLY A 67 24.51 -25.20 29.63
N VAL A 68 23.69 -24.59 30.48
CA VAL A 68 22.27 -24.91 30.62
C VAL A 68 21.46 -24.25 29.50
N ALA A 69 20.58 -25.03 28.86
CA ALA A 69 19.58 -24.51 27.94
C ALA A 69 18.17 -24.84 28.44
N LEU A 70 17.24 -23.93 28.17
CA LEU A 70 15.82 -24.14 28.42
C LEU A 70 15.13 -24.58 27.14
N GLY A 71 14.33 -25.64 27.22
CA GLY A 71 13.62 -26.18 26.07
C GLY A 71 12.14 -26.36 26.33
N ILE A 72 11.39 -26.51 25.24
CA ILE A 72 9.97 -26.87 25.26
C ILE A 72 9.74 -27.98 24.25
N GLU A 73 9.15 -29.08 24.70
CA GLU A 73 8.71 -30.18 23.84
C GLU A 73 7.19 -30.13 23.65
N SER A 74 6.77 -30.21 22.39
CA SER A 74 5.38 -30.43 22.00
C SER A 74 5.31 -31.72 21.20
N ALA A 75 4.46 -32.65 21.62
CA ALA A 75 4.22 -33.90 20.91
C ALA A 75 3.27 -33.73 19.72
N THR A 76 2.34 -32.78 19.79
CA THR A 76 1.29 -32.57 18.78
C THR A 76 1.15 -31.09 18.40
N PRO A 77 0.53 -30.76 17.24
CA PRO A 77 0.35 -29.38 16.80
C PRO A 77 -0.69 -28.59 17.60
N GLU A 78 -1.30 -29.18 18.62
CA GLU A 78 -2.20 -28.54 19.58
C GLU A 78 -1.49 -28.11 20.86
N GLN A 79 -0.22 -28.47 21.04
CA GLN A 79 0.54 -28.20 22.25
C GLN A 79 1.48 -27.01 22.10
N ARG A 80 1.60 -26.22 23.16
CA ARG A 80 2.57 -25.14 23.31
C ARG A 80 3.05 -25.02 24.74
N GLY A 81 4.22 -24.42 24.91
CA GLY A 81 4.75 -24.02 26.20
C GLY A 81 5.73 -22.87 26.01
N ALA A 82 6.01 -22.14 27.09
CA ALA A 82 7.03 -21.10 27.06
C ALA A 82 7.79 -20.99 28.36
N TRP A 83 9.05 -20.55 28.28
CA TRP A 83 9.76 -19.99 29.41
C TRP A 83 9.57 -18.48 29.43
N ARG A 84 9.24 -17.91 30.58
CA ARG A 84 8.91 -16.48 30.70
C ARG A 84 9.57 -15.81 31.89
N GLN A 85 9.78 -14.51 31.76
CA GLN A 85 10.25 -13.65 32.84
C GLN A 85 9.53 -12.30 32.75
N ASN A 86 8.90 -11.85 33.83
CA ASN A 86 8.28 -10.52 33.85
C ASN A 86 9.34 -9.46 34.19
N VAL A 87 9.52 -8.47 33.33
CA VAL A 87 10.59 -7.48 33.40
C VAL A 87 9.99 -6.08 33.51
N PRO A 88 10.31 -5.32 34.56
CA PRO A 88 9.86 -3.94 34.68
C PRO A 88 10.59 -3.04 33.67
N LEU A 89 9.85 -2.11 33.08
CA LEU A 89 10.39 -1.09 32.18
C LEU A 89 10.66 0.20 32.96
N GLN A 90 11.72 0.92 32.59
CA GLN A 90 12.18 2.16 33.19
C GLN A 90 12.14 3.34 32.20
N GLY A 91 11.24 3.26 31.21
CA GLY A 91 11.04 4.30 30.20
C GLY A 91 11.82 4.07 28.90
N GLU A 92 12.27 2.84 28.65
CA GLU A 92 12.88 2.43 27.40
C GLU A 92 11.89 2.66 26.25
N PRO A 93 12.24 3.44 25.21
CA PRO A 93 11.32 3.60 24.08
C PRO A 93 11.51 2.48 23.03
N LEU A 94 12.68 1.83 23.01
CA LEU A 94 13.03 0.71 22.14
C LEU A 94 13.80 -0.37 22.89
N LEU A 95 13.41 -1.63 22.69
CA LEU A 95 14.12 -2.80 23.22
C LEU A 95 14.86 -3.51 22.09
N TYR A 96 16.14 -3.77 22.30
CA TYR A 96 16.91 -4.77 21.56
C TYR A 96 16.70 -6.12 22.24
N LEU A 97 16.31 -7.11 21.44
CA LEU A 97 16.09 -8.50 21.84
C LEU A 97 17.00 -9.39 21.00
N ALA A 98 17.81 -10.22 21.64
CA ALA A 98 18.60 -11.23 20.96
C ALA A 98 18.66 -12.51 21.79
N GLY A 99 19.15 -13.58 21.19
CA GLY A 99 19.38 -14.84 21.87
C GLY A 99 19.79 -15.93 20.91
N TRP A 100 20.08 -17.09 21.45
CA TRP A 100 20.37 -18.29 20.67
C TRP A 100 19.21 -19.26 20.77
N TYR A 101 18.90 -19.90 19.64
CA TYR A 101 17.89 -20.94 19.59
C TYR A 101 18.34 -22.08 18.67
N ARG A 102 17.79 -23.26 18.91
CA ARG A 102 17.80 -24.37 17.95
C ARG A 102 16.51 -25.17 18.06
N THR A 103 16.20 -25.92 17.02
CA THR A 103 14.98 -26.71 16.91
C THR A 103 15.30 -28.16 16.58
N GLU A 104 14.58 -29.10 17.18
CA GLU A 104 14.69 -30.53 16.88
C GLU A 104 13.33 -31.02 16.38
N ASN A 105 13.27 -31.57 15.16
CA ASN A 105 12.07 -32.11 14.54
C ASN A 105 10.89 -31.11 14.41
N VAL A 106 11.18 -29.80 14.32
CA VAL A 106 10.17 -28.76 14.08
C VAL A 106 10.10 -28.46 12.58
N ALA A 107 8.95 -28.73 11.96
CA ALA A 107 8.71 -28.42 10.57
C ALA A 107 8.46 -26.90 10.36
N LYS A 108 8.84 -26.39 9.18
CA LYS A 108 8.51 -25.02 8.79
C LYS A 108 7.01 -24.89 8.60
N ALA A 109 6.39 -23.96 9.31
CA ALA A 109 4.97 -23.64 9.19
C ALA A 109 4.71 -22.18 9.60
N ASP A 110 3.86 -21.48 8.85
CA ASP A 110 3.52 -20.10 9.15
C ASP A 110 2.77 -19.99 10.49
N GLY A 111 3.24 -19.10 11.35
CA GLY A 111 2.62 -18.85 12.66
C GLY A 111 2.73 -19.99 13.67
N ARG A 112 3.69 -20.91 13.48
CA ARG A 112 3.98 -22.04 14.39
C ARG A 112 5.49 -22.22 14.57
N GLY A 113 5.89 -22.90 15.64
CA GLY A 113 7.30 -23.24 15.91
C GLY A 113 7.98 -22.32 16.91
N ALA A 114 9.27 -22.05 16.69
CA ALA A 114 10.08 -21.21 17.55
C ALA A 114 9.64 -19.73 17.45
N ALA A 115 9.26 -19.15 18.59
CA ALA A 115 8.87 -17.75 18.65
C ALA A 115 9.23 -17.12 19.99
N VAL A 116 9.58 -15.84 19.96
CA VAL A 116 9.59 -15.02 21.19
C VAL A 116 8.36 -14.11 21.15
N ARG A 117 7.46 -14.25 22.11
CA ARG A 117 6.34 -13.33 22.29
C ARG A 117 6.69 -12.29 23.34
N MET A 118 6.41 -11.03 23.04
CA MET A 118 6.78 -9.90 23.86
C MET A 118 5.53 -9.27 24.43
N THR A 119 5.09 -9.75 25.60
CA THR A 119 3.83 -9.32 26.21
C THR A 119 4.03 -8.03 27.00
N PHE A 120 3.59 -6.89 26.47
CA PHE A 120 3.66 -5.59 27.14
C PHE A 120 2.43 -5.35 28.03
N LEU A 121 2.65 -4.88 29.24
CA LEU A 121 1.64 -4.75 30.31
C LEU A 121 1.55 -3.31 30.83
N LYS A 122 0.34 -2.86 31.18
CA LYS A 122 0.12 -1.53 31.78
C LYS A 122 0.58 -1.46 33.23
N SER A 123 0.64 -2.59 33.91
CA SER A 123 1.04 -2.73 35.30
C SER A 123 2.17 -3.76 35.44
N ARG A 124 2.98 -3.58 36.48
CA ARG A 124 4.04 -4.53 36.83
C ARG A 124 3.50 -5.82 37.47
N ASP A 125 2.35 -5.73 38.15
CA ASP A 125 1.85 -6.78 39.04
C ASP A 125 0.61 -7.48 38.50
N LYS A 126 0.05 -6.99 37.38
CA LYS A 126 -1.16 -7.54 36.76
C LYS A 126 -0.89 -7.90 35.31
N TRP A 127 -1.58 -8.93 34.81
CA TRP A 127 -1.54 -9.32 33.40
C TRP A 127 -2.52 -8.47 32.57
N ASP A 128 -2.32 -7.15 32.57
CA ASP A 128 -3.15 -6.18 31.83
C ASP A 128 -2.52 -5.83 30.47
N LEU A 129 -2.72 -6.75 29.51
CA LEU A 129 -2.16 -6.69 28.16
C LEU A 129 -2.42 -5.35 27.45
N ILE A 130 -1.34 -4.77 26.90
CA ILE A 130 -1.37 -3.72 25.88
C ILE A 130 -1.27 -4.35 24.49
N THR A 131 -0.22 -5.14 24.25
CA THR A 131 0.08 -5.80 22.97
C THR A 131 1.11 -6.91 23.18
N ASP A 132 1.12 -7.92 22.30
CA ASP A 132 1.97 -9.11 22.38
C ASP A 132 2.66 -9.47 21.05
N PRO A 133 3.48 -8.57 20.45
CA PRO A 133 4.17 -8.87 19.19
C PRO A 133 5.02 -10.15 19.30
N ARG A 134 5.11 -10.88 18.19
CA ARG A 134 5.82 -12.15 18.10
C ARG A 134 6.96 -12.06 17.09
N VAL A 135 8.15 -12.48 17.52
CA VAL A 135 9.31 -12.68 16.66
C VAL A 135 9.34 -14.16 16.28
N TRP A 136 8.94 -14.47 15.04
CA TRP A 136 8.96 -15.83 14.50
C TRP A 136 10.34 -16.19 13.97
N LEU A 137 10.80 -17.39 14.30
CA LEU A 137 12.13 -17.88 13.94
C LEU A 137 12.02 -19.15 13.09
N GLU A 138 12.74 -19.17 11.96
CA GLU A 138 12.81 -20.34 11.07
C GLU A 138 13.41 -21.55 11.79
N PRO A 139 12.97 -22.79 11.53
CA PRO A 139 13.61 -23.98 12.08
C PRO A 139 15.12 -24.01 11.78
N SER A 140 15.91 -24.44 12.77
CA SER A 140 17.37 -24.52 12.69
C SER A 140 17.86 -25.69 13.53
N PRO A 141 18.46 -26.75 12.95
CA PRO A 141 19.00 -27.87 13.72
C PRO A 141 20.23 -27.46 14.56
N ASP A 142 20.97 -26.47 14.10
CA ASP A 142 22.13 -25.89 14.78
C ASP A 142 21.74 -24.66 15.61
N TRP A 143 22.56 -24.33 16.61
CA TRP A 143 22.42 -23.10 17.38
C TRP A 143 22.57 -21.89 16.45
N LYS A 144 21.52 -21.07 16.40
CA LYS A 144 21.44 -19.87 15.58
C LYS A 144 21.13 -18.66 16.44
N ARG A 145 21.87 -17.57 16.26
CA ARG A 145 21.58 -16.30 16.91
C ARG A 145 20.46 -15.58 16.17
N PHE A 146 19.52 -15.02 16.92
CA PHE A 146 18.52 -14.09 16.40
C PHE A 146 18.68 -12.72 17.06
N GLU A 147 18.25 -11.67 16.35
CA GLU A 147 18.29 -10.29 16.83
C GLU A 147 17.06 -9.54 16.31
N HIS A 148 16.48 -8.70 17.17
CA HIS A 148 15.30 -7.90 16.88
C HIS A 148 15.35 -6.59 17.65
N VAL A 149 14.78 -5.52 17.09
CA VAL A 149 14.46 -4.30 17.84
C VAL A 149 12.94 -4.20 17.90
N LEU A 150 12.36 -3.70 18.99
CA LEU A 150 10.91 -3.60 19.25
C LEU A 150 10.59 -2.26 19.93
N PRO A 151 9.51 -1.56 19.58
CA PRO A 151 9.04 -0.44 20.34
C PRO A 151 8.41 -0.89 21.65
N VAL A 152 8.56 -0.05 22.65
CA VAL A 152 7.75 -0.12 23.84
C VAL A 152 6.48 0.69 23.59
N PRO A 153 5.29 0.06 23.68
CA PRO A 153 4.04 0.78 23.45
C PRO A 153 3.80 1.78 24.59
N GLN A 154 3.15 2.90 24.26
CA GLN A 154 2.85 3.96 25.23
C GLN A 154 2.07 3.39 26.43
N GLY A 155 2.53 3.75 27.64
CA GLY A 155 1.90 3.32 28.89
C GLY A 155 2.31 1.93 29.37
N ALA A 156 3.21 1.23 28.69
CA ALA A 156 3.78 -0.01 29.21
C ALA A 156 4.68 0.25 30.42
N GLN A 157 4.44 -0.49 31.50
CA GLN A 157 5.26 -0.47 32.72
C GLN A 157 6.08 -1.76 32.90
N ALA A 158 5.71 -2.82 32.17
CA ALA A 158 6.44 -4.08 32.17
C ALA A 158 6.33 -4.78 30.82
N VAL A 159 7.26 -5.70 30.57
CA VAL A 159 7.27 -6.61 29.43
C VAL A 159 7.59 -8.01 29.90
N CYS A 160 6.87 -9.01 29.38
CA CYS A 160 7.11 -10.42 29.66
C CYS A 160 7.51 -11.12 28.36
N PRO A 161 8.82 -11.25 28.07
CA PRO A 161 9.31 -12.13 27.02
C PRO A 161 8.96 -13.59 27.35
N GLU A 162 8.33 -14.26 26.38
CA GLU A 162 7.94 -15.65 26.44
C GLU A 162 8.62 -16.41 25.30
N LEU A 163 9.50 -17.33 25.65
CA LEU A 163 10.31 -18.16 24.74
C LEU A 163 9.54 -19.44 24.40
N PHE A 164 8.93 -19.51 23.23
CA PHE A 164 7.95 -20.55 22.88
C PHE A 164 8.51 -21.72 22.07
N ASN A 165 7.93 -22.89 22.30
CA ASN A 165 7.49 -23.73 21.18
C ASN A 165 5.97 -23.51 21.00
N PHE A 166 5.55 -22.95 19.88
CA PHE A 166 4.17 -22.54 19.63
C PHE A 166 3.48 -23.47 18.63
N PHE A 167 2.67 -24.41 19.13
CA PHE A 167 1.79 -25.27 18.30
C PHE A 167 2.50 -26.03 17.17
N ALA A 168 3.75 -26.45 17.41
CA ALA A 168 4.55 -27.24 16.48
C ALA A 168 5.11 -28.48 17.18
N PRO A 169 4.88 -29.70 16.63
CA PRO A 169 5.55 -30.89 17.09
C PRO A 169 7.07 -30.74 17.06
N GLY A 170 7.76 -31.32 18.03
CA GLY A 170 9.21 -31.24 18.19
C GLY A 170 9.65 -30.43 19.40
N LYS A 171 10.92 -30.01 19.41
CA LYS A 171 11.52 -29.26 20.51
C LYS A 171 12.10 -27.94 20.03
N VAL A 172 11.96 -26.90 20.85
CA VAL A 172 12.67 -25.63 20.69
C VAL A 172 13.53 -25.42 21.93
N TRP A 173 14.81 -25.16 21.73
CA TRP A 173 15.79 -24.86 22.76
C TRP A 173 16.23 -23.40 22.67
N TRP A 174 16.46 -22.78 23.82
CA TRP A 174 16.87 -21.39 23.98
C TRP A 174 18.12 -21.32 24.86
N ASP A 175 19.00 -20.37 24.54
CA ASP A 175 20.24 -20.08 25.28
C ASP A 175 20.64 -18.60 25.15
N ASP A 176 21.45 -18.09 26.09
CA ASP A 176 22.13 -16.79 26.02
C ASP A 176 21.21 -15.62 25.59
N MET A 177 20.12 -15.39 26.34
CA MET A 177 19.11 -14.39 26.00
C MET A 177 19.55 -12.95 26.33
N GLU A 178 19.16 -11.98 25.52
CA GLU A 178 19.51 -10.59 25.71
C GLU A 178 18.29 -9.71 25.49
N MET A 179 17.94 -8.87 26.47
CA MET A 179 16.94 -7.83 26.29
C MET A 179 17.41 -6.56 26.97
N ARG A 180 17.58 -5.48 26.22
CA ARG A 180 18.07 -4.19 26.74
C ARG A 180 17.52 -3.03 25.94
N GLN A 181 17.74 -1.81 26.42
CA GLN A 181 17.52 -0.62 25.61
C GLN A 181 18.33 -0.71 24.30
N ALA A 182 17.65 -0.53 23.16
CA ALA A 182 18.31 -0.50 21.85
C ALA A 182 19.16 0.77 21.70
N THR A 183 20.33 0.64 21.08
CA THR A 183 21.14 1.79 20.68
C THR A 183 20.54 2.49 19.46
N ALA A 184 20.94 3.75 19.21
CA ALA A 184 20.52 4.47 18.01
C ALA A 184 20.96 3.74 16.73
N GLU A 185 22.17 3.16 16.71
CA GLU A 185 22.68 2.40 15.57
C GLU A 185 21.85 1.13 15.30
N GLU A 186 21.48 0.39 16.35
CA GLU A 186 20.63 -0.81 16.24
C GLU A 186 19.23 -0.47 15.74
N ALA A 187 18.64 0.60 16.28
CA ALA A 187 17.35 1.11 15.85
C ALA A 187 17.37 1.52 14.37
N GLN A 188 18.42 2.24 13.93
CA GLN A 188 18.61 2.63 12.53
C GLN A 188 18.80 1.42 11.63
N LYS A 189 19.68 0.49 12.01
CA LYS A 189 19.94 -0.75 11.26
C LYS A 189 18.68 -1.58 11.09
N PHE A 190 17.88 -1.71 12.13
CA PHE A 190 16.64 -2.49 12.06
C PHE A 190 15.56 -1.76 11.26
N ALA A 191 15.45 -0.44 11.40
CA ALA A 191 14.50 0.35 10.63
C ALA A 191 14.84 0.35 9.13
N ALA A 192 16.13 0.47 8.79
CA ALA A 192 16.62 0.29 7.41
C ALA A 192 16.27 -1.10 6.86
N ARG A 193 16.45 -2.18 7.63
CA ARG A 193 16.02 -3.53 7.21
C ARG A 193 14.52 -3.62 6.91
N ALA A 194 13.68 -2.95 7.71
CA ALA A 194 12.25 -2.92 7.46
C ALA A 194 11.88 -2.11 6.20
N LEU A 195 12.63 -1.06 5.89
CA LEU A 195 12.56 -0.32 4.62
C LEU A 195 13.08 -1.14 3.42
N ASP A 196 13.78 -2.25 3.64
CA ASP A 196 14.32 -3.08 2.56
C ASP A 196 13.68 -4.47 2.52
N ARG A 197 12.46 -4.62 3.05
CA ARG A 197 11.72 -5.87 2.90
C ARG A 197 11.52 -6.21 1.43
N GLU A 198 11.49 -7.50 1.12
CA GLU A 198 11.10 -7.95 -0.22
C GLU A 198 9.65 -7.54 -0.52
N PRO A 199 9.37 -7.06 -1.76
CA PRO A 199 8.01 -6.88 -2.24
C PRO A 199 7.24 -8.20 -2.19
N ASP A 200 5.95 -8.15 -1.86
CA ASP A 200 5.08 -9.31 -1.97
C ASP A 200 4.71 -9.58 -3.45
N ALA A 201 4.12 -10.74 -3.75
CA ALA A 201 3.78 -11.13 -5.13
C ALA A 201 2.79 -10.19 -5.83
N SER A 202 2.08 -9.35 -5.08
CA SER A 202 1.17 -8.35 -5.62
C SER A 202 1.82 -6.97 -5.79
N GLN A 203 3.07 -6.80 -5.37
CA GLN A 203 3.79 -5.54 -5.38
C GLN A 203 4.84 -5.47 -6.50
N VAL A 204 5.00 -4.28 -7.06
CA VAL A 204 6.12 -3.97 -7.96
C VAL A 204 7.45 -3.96 -7.19
N GLY A 205 8.52 -4.28 -7.91
CA GLY A 205 9.88 -4.23 -7.39
C GLY A 205 10.39 -2.82 -7.13
N TYR A 206 11.48 -2.71 -6.39
CA TYR A 206 12.22 -1.46 -6.25
C TYR A 206 12.75 -1.01 -7.62
N ALA A 207 12.46 0.23 -8.01
CA ALA A 207 12.91 0.81 -9.26
C ALA A 207 13.56 2.19 -9.03
N PRO A 208 14.69 2.52 -9.69
CA PRO A 208 15.59 1.59 -10.33
C PRO A 208 16.07 0.49 -9.37
N ALA A 209 16.15 -0.75 -9.85
CA ALA A 209 16.76 -1.82 -9.08
C ALA A 209 18.25 -1.50 -8.82
N ASP A 210 18.82 -2.12 -7.79
CA ASP A 210 20.25 -1.93 -7.52
C ASP A 210 21.10 -2.45 -8.68
N ALA A 211 22.10 -1.68 -9.07
CA ALA A 211 22.94 -1.86 -10.24
C ALA A 211 22.21 -1.87 -11.60
N ALA A 212 20.98 -1.32 -11.68
CA ALA A 212 20.24 -1.24 -12.94
C ALA A 212 20.86 -0.22 -13.92
N VAL A 213 20.72 -0.49 -15.22
CA VAL A 213 20.93 0.49 -16.29
C VAL A 213 19.56 0.89 -16.82
N THR A 214 19.22 2.18 -16.75
CA THR A 214 17.87 2.66 -17.11
C THR A 214 17.75 2.87 -18.61
N THR A 215 16.55 2.62 -19.17
CA THR A 215 16.23 2.90 -20.58
C THR A 215 15.57 4.27 -20.76
N VAL A 216 15.15 4.90 -19.66
CA VAL A 216 14.49 6.21 -19.61
C VAL A 216 15.21 7.15 -18.65
N ASN A 217 15.07 8.46 -18.89
CA ASN A 217 15.66 9.54 -18.09
C ASN A 217 14.64 10.68 -17.88
N PRO A 218 14.29 11.04 -16.65
CA PRO A 218 14.67 10.41 -15.40
C PRO A 218 13.98 9.04 -15.24
N PRO A 219 14.56 8.11 -14.46
CA PRO A 219 13.81 6.93 -14.04
C PRO A 219 12.71 7.30 -13.04
N ALA A 220 11.71 6.43 -12.94
CA ALA A 220 10.79 6.43 -11.82
C ALA A 220 11.46 5.77 -10.60
N PHE A 221 11.36 6.44 -9.46
CA PHE A 221 11.73 5.89 -8.17
C PHE A 221 10.51 5.22 -7.56
N VAL A 222 10.57 3.90 -7.37
CA VAL A 222 9.49 3.08 -6.84
C VAL A 222 10.03 2.27 -5.68
N TRP A 223 9.31 2.28 -4.57
CA TRP A 223 9.63 1.47 -3.41
C TRP A 223 8.39 0.82 -2.82
N THR A 224 8.63 -0.15 -1.97
CA THR A 224 7.58 -0.84 -1.24
C THR A 224 6.97 0.09 -0.18
N PRO A 225 5.65 0.34 -0.21
CA PRO A 225 4.98 1.07 0.86
C PRO A 225 5.25 0.45 2.22
N VAL A 226 5.54 1.35 3.15
CA VAL A 226 5.64 1.09 4.57
C VAL A 226 4.29 1.43 5.18
N ALA A 227 3.68 0.47 5.88
CA ALA A 227 2.38 0.71 6.51
C ALA A 227 2.47 1.86 7.54
N GLU A 228 1.37 2.61 7.70
CA GLU A 228 1.20 3.81 8.56
C GLU A 228 2.19 4.98 8.38
N THR A 229 3.20 4.86 7.52
CA THR A 229 4.00 6.01 7.05
C THR A 229 3.11 6.92 6.21
N ARG A 230 2.93 8.17 6.66
CA ARG A 230 2.10 9.17 5.96
C ARG A 230 2.83 9.85 4.81
N THR A 231 4.14 10.05 4.96
CA THR A 231 4.99 10.70 3.97
C THR A 231 6.38 10.08 3.94
N TYR A 232 6.98 10.08 2.76
CA TYR A 232 8.34 9.62 2.52
C TYR A 232 9.29 10.76 2.22
N VAL A 233 10.57 10.51 2.47
CA VAL A 233 11.69 11.30 1.95
C VAL A 233 12.44 10.44 0.95
N LEU A 234 12.66 10.96 -0.25
CA LEU A 234 13.50 10.35 -1.28
C LEU A 234 14.77 11.19 -1.45
N GLN A 235 15.91 10.53 -1.52
CA GLN A 235 17.17 11.15 -1.93
C GLN A 235 17.76 10.43 -3.13
N TYR A 236 18.26 11.20 -4.10
CA TYR A 236 19.07 10.69 -5.19
C TYR A 236 20.26 11.62 -5.47
N SER A 237 21.42 11.03 -5.75
CA SER A 237 22.70 11.76 -5.85
C SER A 237 23.71 11.00 -6.71
N PRO A 238 24.64 11.68 -7.40
CA PRO A 238 25.81 11.03 -7.98
C PRO A 238 26.84 10.61 -6.91
N ASP A 239 26.74 11.15 -5.68
CA ASP A 239 27.64 10.89 -4.56
C ASP A 239 27.05 9.84 -3.58
N PRO A 240 27.79 8.75 -3.26
CA PRO A 240 27.33 7.74 -2.31
C PRO A 240 27.08 8.25 -0.89
N SER A 241 27.69 9.37 -0.49
CA SER A 241 27.50 9.93 0.84
C SER A 241 26.27 10.82 0.96
N PHE A 242 25.64 11.18 -0.18
CA PHE A 242 24.52 12.15 -0.25
C PHE A 242 24.88 13.53 0.32
N LYS A 243 26.17 13.90 0.35
CA LYS A 243 26.66 15.21 0.83
C LYS A 243 26.97 16.18 -0.30
N SER A 244 27.08 15.69 -1.53
CA SER A 244 27.21 16.53 -2.72
C SER A 244 26.06 17.53 -2.86
N ALA A 245 26.36 18.73 -3.36
CA ALA A 245 25.38 19.75 -3.72
C ALA A 245 24.41 19.30 -4.85
N GLN A 246 24.76 18.24 -5.59
CA GLN A 246 23.89 17.62 -6.60
C GLN A 246 22.90 16.62 -6.00
N THR A 247 22.91 16.41 -4.68
CA THR A 247 21.93 15.57 -4.01
C THR A 247 20.57 16.24 -4.02
N VAL A 248 19.60 15.61 -4.64
CA VAL A 248 18.21 16.05 -4.57
C VAL A 248 17.51 15.33 -3.42
N THR A 249 16.83 16.10 -2.57
CA THR A 249 15.97 15.57 -1.49
C THR A 249 14.55 15.98 -1.76
N VAL A 250 13.66 15.00 -1.95
CA VAL A 250 12.23 15.20 -2.13
C VAL A 250 11.53 14.77 -0.84
N ARG A 251 10.69 15.64 -0.31
CA ARG A 251 10.03 15.49 1.00
C ARG A 251 8.52 15.40 0.82
N ASP A 252 7.83 15.02 1.89
CA ASP A 252 6.37 15.01 1.96
C ASP A 252 5.68 14.17 0.88
N LEU A 253 6.36 13.11 0.42
CA LEU A 253 5.84 12.22 -0.61
C LEU A 253 4.76 11.30 -0.04
N ALA A 254 3.50 11.51 -0.43
CA ALA A 254 2.38 10.68 0.03
C ALA A 254 2.25 9.34 -0.71
N LEU A 255 3.05 9.12 -1.76
CA LEU A 255 3.05 7.93 -2.59
C LEU A 255 4.40 7.21 -2.47
N SER A 256 4.40 5.90 -2.70
CA SER A 256 5.62 5.10 -2.77
C SER A 256 6.28 5.12 -4.16
N VAL A 257 6.00 6.18 -4.92
CA VAL A 257 6.48 6.40 -6.28
C VAL A 257 6.75 7.87 -6.51
N PHE A 258 7.84 8.16 -7.23
CA PHE A 258 8.19 9.51 -7.65
C PHE A 258 8.96 9.48 -8.96
N THR A 259 8.51 10.25 -9.95
CA THR A 259 9.25 10.48 -11.20
C THR A 259 9.63 11.95 -11.28
N PRO A 260 10.93 12.29 -11.39
CA PRO A 260 11.38 13.68 -11.50
C PRO A 260 10.78 14.41 -12.70
N HIS A 261 10.68 15.73 -12.56
CA HIS A 261 10.18 16.64 -13.60
C HIS A 261 11.23 17.04 -14.64
N GLU A 262 12.48 16.65 -14.41
CA GLU A 262 13.64 17.04 -15.22
C GLU A 262 14.52 15.82 -15.43
N ALA A 263 15.14 15.74 -16.61
CA ALA A 263 16.13 14.72 -16.91
C ALA A 263 17.36 14.90 -16.01
N LEU A 264 17.97 13.79 -15.60
CA LEU A 264 19.20 13.79 -14.82
C LEU A 264 20.41 13.73 -15.74
N ALA A 265 21.56 14.20 -15.26
CA ALA A 265 22.82 14.03 -15.99
C ALA A 265 23.13 12.53 -16.20
N THR A 266 23.77 12.20 -17.32
CA THR A 266 24.20 10.84 -17.61
C THR A 266 25.25 10.36 -16.61
N GLY A 267 25.34 9.04 -16.44
CA GLY A 267 26.30 8.40 -15.55
C GLY A 267 25.66 7.73 -14.33
N ARG A 268 26.47 7.50 -13.30
CA ARG A 268 26.09 6.69 -12.14
C ARG A 268 25.42 7.54 -11.06
N TRP A 269 24.24 7.11 -10.66
CA TRP A 269 23.44 7.69 -9.59
C TRP A 269 23.18 6.67 -8.49
N ARG A 270 22.82 7.20 -7.32
CA ARG A 270 22.44 6.43 -6.14
C ARG A 270 21.17 7.02 -5.57
N TRP A 271 20.33 6.17 -5.01
CA TRP A 271 19.11 6.60 -4.37
C TRP A 271 18.82 5.80 -3.10
N ARG A 272 18.07 6.44 -2.20
CA ARG A 272 17.54 5.85 -0.98
C ARG A 272 16.23 6.55 -0.63
N TYR A 273 15.34 5.83 0.01
CA TYR A 273 14.07 6.39 0.48
C TYR A 273 13.93 6.14 1.98
N GLY A 274 13.04 6.87 2.62
CA GLY A 274 12.93 6.85 4.06
C GLY A 274 11.75 7.66 4.55
N PHE A 275 11.78 8.00 5.82
CA PHE A 275 10.81 8.90 6.43
C PHE A 275 11.50 9.75 7.49
N GLU A 276 10.86 10.85 7.86
CA GLU A 276 11.27 11.63 9.00
C GLU A 276 10.79 10.97 10.28
N ALA A 277 11.73 10.75 11.17
CA ALA A 277 11.52 10.33 12.52
C ALA A 277 11.17 11.53 13.43
N GLY A 278 10.65 11.24 14.62
CA GLY A 278 10.44 12.29 15.62
C GLY A 278 11.75 13.04 15.87
N GLY A 279 11.66 14.36 16.06
CA GLY A 279 12.83 15.23 16.29
C GLY A 279 13.68 15.51 15.06
N GLY A 280 13.18 15.21 13.86
CA GLY A 280 13.83 15.59 12.60
C GLY A 280 14.95 14.64 12.16
N THR A 281 15.18 13.53 12.87
CA THR A 281 16.10 12.48 12.41
C THR A 281 15.53 11.82 11.15
N GLN A 282 16.38 11.46 10.18
CA GLN A 282 15.95 10.74 8.98
C GLN A 282 16.42 9.30 9.02
N VAL A 283 15.50 8.38 8.76
CA VAL A 283 15.80 6.96 8.63
C VAL A 283 15.67 6.59 7.16
N PHE A 284 16.72 6.02 6.58
CA PHE A 284 16.77 5.64 5.18
C PHE A 284 16.93 4.13 4.99
N SER A 285 16.43 3.65 3.85
CA SER A 285 16.73 2.35 3.28
C SER A 285 18.22 2.22 2.96
N ARG A 286 18.65 1.02 2.59
CA ARG A 286 19.94 0.82 1.92
C ARG A 286 20.02 1.69 0.67
N VAL A 287 21.24 2.06 0.33
CA VAL A 287 21.56 2.78 -0.90
C VAL A 287 21.49 1.82 -2.06
N ARG A 288 20.73 2.19 -3.10
CA ARG A 288 20.68 1.49 -4.39
C ARG A 288 21.39 2.33 -5.44
N SER A 289 22.10 1.69 -6.35
CA SER A 289 22.82 2.33 -7.45
C SER A 289 22.14 2.06 -8.79
N PHE A 290 22.26 3.00 -9.73
CA PHE A 290 21.83 2.81 -11.11
C PHE A 290 22.66 3.68 -12.06
N GLU A 291 22.58 3.38 -13.35
CA GLU A 291 23.29 4.09 -14.41
C GLU A 291 22.30 4.62 -15.45
N ILE A 292 22.49 5.89 -15.84
CA ILE A 292 21.77 6.54 -16.93
C ILE A 292 22.73 6.62 -18.13
N PRO A 293 22.57 5.78 -19.16
CA PRO A 293 23.39 5.86 -20.37
C PRO A 293 22.99 7.06 -21.24
N THR A 294 23.85 7.46 -22.17
CA THR A 294 23.54 8.49 -23.17
C THR A 294 22.41 8.10 -24.11
N SER A 295 22.10 6.80 -24.22
CA SER A 295 21.00 6.26 -25.02
C SER A 295 19.65 6.26 -24.29
N ALA A 296 19.59 6.65 -23.01
CA ALA A 296 18.35 6.69 -22.27
C ALA A 296 17.39 7.74 -22.86
N ARG A 297 16.13 7.36 -23.08
CA ARG A 297 15.11 8.25 -23.63
C ARG A 297 14.66 9.26 -22.60
N GLU A 298 14.70 10.55 -22.93
CA GLU A 298 14.12 11.58 -22.08
C GLU A 298 12.60 11.42 -21.97
N PHE A 299 12.12 11.22 -20.75
CA PHE A 299 10.72 11.04 -20.42
C PHE A 299 10.37 11.60 -19.02
N PRO A 300 10.64 12.89 -18.75
CA PRO A 300 10.29 13.52 -17.48
C PRO A 300 8.78 13.56 -17.26
N ARG A 301 8.37 13.46 -15.99
CA ARG A 301 6.96 13.65 -15.63
C ARG A 301 6.57 15.11 -15.80
N PRO A 302 5.51 15.45 -16.56
CA PRO A 302 5.11 16.83 -16.71
C PRO A 302 4.67 17.44 -15.37
N ARG A 303 4.86 18.75 -15.18
CA ARG A 303 4.34 19.43 -13.99
C ARG A 303 2.83 19.58 -14.14
N LEU A 304 2.07 19.34 -13.06
CA LEU A 304 0.60 19.37 -13.10
C LEU A 304 0.06 20.69 -13.68
N GLY A 305 0.64 21.83 -13.27
CA GLY A 305 0.23 23.15 -13.77
C GLY A 305 0.37 23.31 -15.28
N GLU A 306 1.41 22.73 -15.88
CA GLU A 306 1.63 22.75 -17.33
C GLU A 306 0.60 21.89 -18.07
N VAL A 307 0.22 20.74 -17.49
CA VAL A 307 -0.83 19.87 -18.04
C VAL A 307 -2.18 20.59 -17.98
N LEU A 308 -2.55 21.15 -16.82
CA LEU A 308 -3.82 21.86 -16.63
C LEU A 308 -3.94 23.07 -17.56
N ALA A 309 -2.85 23.83 -17.76
CA ALA A 309 -2.83 24.97 -18.67
C ALA A 309 -3.07 24.58 -20.14
N LYS A 310 -2.75 23.34 -20.53
CA LYS A 310 -2.99 22.80 -21.87
C LYS A 310 -4.40 22.21 -22.05
N ILE A 311 -5.14 21.98 -20.96
CA ILE A 311 -6.52 21.48 -21.05
C ILE A 311 -7.43 22.66 -21.40
N SER A 312 -8.17 22.53 -22.51
CA SER A 312 -9.11 23.55 -22.96
C SER A 312 -10.14 23.92 -21.88
N LYS A 313 -10.46 25.22 -21.82
CA LYS A 313 -11.61 25.74 -21.05
C LYS A 313 -12.93 25.55 -21.80
N GLY A 314 -12.88 25.45 -23.14
CA GLY A 314 -14.03 25.11 -23.97
C GLY A 314 -14.31 23.61 -23.98
N ARG A 315 -15.54 23.24 -24.34
CA ARG A 315 -15.98 21.85 -24.52
C ARG A 315 -16.48 21.62 -25.95
N PRO A 316 -16.28 20.42 -26.52
CA PRO A 316 -15.70 19.23 -25.90
C PRO A 316 -14.19 19.37 -25.63
N ARG A 317 -13.66 18.55 -24.72
CA ARG A 317 -12.22 18.43 -24.43
C ARG A 317 -11.74 17.00 -24.29
N LEU A 318 -12.64 16.01 -24.29
CA LEU A 318 -12.31 14.60 -24.38
C LEU A 318 -12.38 14.13 -25.83
N TYR A 319 -11.24 13.67 -26.38
CA TYR A 319 -11.04 13.22 -27.76
C TYR A 319 -11.27 14.27 -28.85
N PHE A 320 -12.15 15.22 -28.62
CA PHE A 320 -12.53 16.30 -29.51
C PHE A 320 -12.36 17.64 -28.82
N THR A 321 -12.03 18.66 -29.61
CA THR A 321 -12.23 20.08 -29.32
C THR A 321 -13.34 20.65 -30.23
N PRO A 322 -13.91 21.84 -29.93
CA PRO A 322 -14.85 22.51 -30.83
C PRO A 322 -14.36 22.57 -32.28
N GLU A 323 -13.07 22.84 -32.47
CA GLU A 323 -12.43 22.95 -33.78
C GLU A 323 -12.38 21.60 -34.49
N THR A 324 -12.01 20.53 -33.79
CA THR A 324 -12.01 19.19 -34.40
C THR A 324 -13.41 18.70 -34.75
N SER A 325 -14.42 18.99 -33.91
CA SER A 325 -15.82 18.68 -34.19
C SER A 325 -16.32 19.46 -35.41
N ALA A 326 -16.02 20.75 -35.52
CA ALA A 326 -16.35 21.56 -36.68
C ALA A 326 -15.71 21.01 -37.95
N ARG A 327 -14.42 20.65 -37.89
CA ARG A 327 -13.69 20.04 -39.02
C ARG A 327 -14.33 18.73 -39.48
N ILE A 328 -14.68 17.84 -38.54
CA ILE A 328 -15.33 16.55 -38.86
C ILE A 328 -16.68 16.78 -39.55
N ARG A 329 -17.43 17.81 -39.15
CA ARG A 329 -18.72 18.16 -39.75
C ARG A 329 -18.58 18.73 -41.16
N SER A 330 -17.53 19.50 -41.43
CA SER A 330 -17.34 20.19 -42.72
C SER A 330 -16.62 19.35 -43.78
N ASP A 331 -15.75 18.43 -43.37
CA ASP A 331 -14.89 17.66 -44.28
C ASP A 331 -15.55 16.32 -44.69
N SER A 332 -15.85 16.20 -45.98
CA SER A 332 -16.53 15.03 -46.56
C SER A 332 -15.72 13.74 -46.44
N ALA A 333 -14.40 13.82 -46.20
CA ALA A 333 -13.57 12.64 -45.93
C ALA A 333 -14.04 11.86 -44.69
N TYR A 334 -14.69 12.53 -43.72
CA TYR A 334 -15.23 11.88 -42.53
C TYR A 334 -16.65 11.33 -42.71
N ALA A 335 -17.33 11.63 -43.82
CA ALA A 335 -18.74 11.26 -44.01
C ALA A 335 -19.02 9.75 -43.83
N PRO A 336 -18.21 8.81 -44.33
CA PRO A 336 -18.46 7.37 -44.11
C PRO A 336 -18.38 6.96 -42.63
N LEU A 337 -17.48 7.58 -41.86
CA LEU A 337 -17.33 7.33 -40.42
C LEU A 337 -18.51 7.94 -39.65
N VAL A 338 -18.85 9.19 -39.95
CA VAL A 338 -19.99 9.89 -39.35
C VAL A 338 -21.29 9.14 -39.60
N GLN A 339 -21.55 8.69 -40.82
CA GLN A 339 -22.75 7.91 -41.12
C GLN A 339 -22.84 6.59 -40.34
N ARG A 340 -21.71 5.94 -40.03
CA ARG A 340 -21.70 4.74 -39.18
C ARG A 340 -22.12 5.07 -37.75
N VAL A 341 -21.62 6.17 -37.20
CA VAL A 341 -22.00 6.67 -35.88
C VAL A 341 -23.49 7.03 -35.85
N VAL A 342 -23.97 7.79 -36.85
CA VAL A 342 -25.38 8.18 -36.99
C VAL A 342 -26.30 6.97 -37.00
N ARG A 343 -26.05 5.97 -37.86
CA ARG A 343 -26.87 4.74 -37.91
C ARG A 343 -26.90 4.01 -36.58
N GLY A 344 -25.81 4.06 -35.82
CA GLY A 344 -25.75 3.52 -34.46
C GLY A 344 -26.71 4.25 -33.52
N ALA A 345 -26.55 5.57 -33.43
CA ALA A 345 -27.34 6.42 -32.56
C ALA A 345 -28.83 6.46 -32.94
N GLU A 346 -29.19 6.35 -34.22
CA GLU A 346 -30.59 6.30 -34.67
C GLU A 346 -31.37 5.15 -34.06
N ARG A 347 -30.73 3.99 -33.86
CA ARG A 347 -31.36 2.84 -33.20
C ARG A 347 -31.64 3.07 -31.72
N ARG A 348 -30.98 4.06 -31.11
CA ARG A 348 -31.06 4.36 -29.68
C ARG A 348 -32.16 5.37 -29.34
N LEU A 349 -32.64 6.13 -30.33
CA LEU A 349 -33.62 7.18 -30.12
C LEU A 349 -34.92 6.60 -29.53
N GLY A 350 -35.30 7.07 -28.34
CA GLY A 350 -36.55 6.67 -27.69
C GLY A 350 -36.60 5.23 -27.16
N GLU A 351 -35.50 4.48 -27.14
CA GLU A 351 -35.47 3.16 -26.48
C GLU A 351 -35.83 3.31 -24.98
N LYS A 352 -36.34 2.23 -24.37
CA LYS A 352 -36.57 2.20 -22.92
C LYS A 352 -35.26 2.46 -22.17
N LEU A 353 -35.36 3.09 -21.00
CA LEU A 353 -34.22 3.27 -20.10
C LEU A 353 -34.05 2.03 -19.23
N TYR A 354 -32.80 1.64 -18.98
CA TYR A 354 -32.51 0.51 -18.10
C TYR A 354 -32.85 0.90 -16.65
N PRO A 355 -33.62 0.11 -15.89
CA PRO A 355 -33.92 0.44 -14.50
C PRO A 355 -32.66 0.37 -13.62
N GLU A 356 -32.62 1.10 -12.50
CA GLU A 356 -31.53 0.94 -11.53
C GLU A 356 -31.51 -0.52 -11.04
N PRO A 357 -30.37 -1.23 -11.12
CA PRO A 357 -30.31 -2.62 -10.71
C PRO A 357 -30.57 -2.77 -9.21
N ALA A 358 -31.13 -3.90 -8.79
CA ALA A 358 -31.25 -4.22 -7.38
C ALA A 358 -29.88 -4.50 -6.74
N MET A 359 -29.83 -4.54 -5.40
CA MET A 359 -28.64 -4.99 -4.68
C MET A 359 -28.34 -6.44 -5.04
N LEU A 360 -27.10 -6.70 -5.50
CA LEU A 360 -26.58 -8.06 -5.65
C LEU A 360 -26.64 -8.86 -4.33
N PRO A 361 -26.87 -10.19 -4.40
CA PRO A 361 -26.73 -11.09 -3.24
C PRO A 361 -25.36 -10.95 -2.57
N SER A 362 -25.24 -11.35 -1.29
CA SER A 362 -24.03 -11.13 -0.49
C SER A 362 -22.82 -11.98 -0.95
N SER A 363 -23.05 -13.21 -1.41
CA SER A 363 -21.98 -14.16 -1.77
C SER A 363 -22.51 -15.32 -2.60
N GLY A 364 -21.61 -16.16 -3.12
CA GLY A 364 -21.95 -17.44 -3.75
C GLY A 364 -22.39 -17.33 -5.21
N LEU A 365 -22.89 -18.44 -5.75
CA LEU A 365 -23.24 -18.58 -7.17
C LEU A 365 -24.33 -17.59 -7.62
N GLU A 366 -25.34 -17.36 -6.80
CA GLU A 366 -26.42 -16.41 -7.10
C GLU A 366 -25.90 -15.00 -7.28
N ARG A 367 -24.94 -14.57 -6.45
CA ARG A 367 -24.25 -13.29 -6.62
C ARG A 367 -23.52 -13.24 -7.96
N SER A 368 -22.76 -14.28 -8.30
CA SER A 368 -22.01 -14.33 -9.55
C SER A 368 -22.91 -14.25 -10.79
N VAL A 369 -24.05 -14.95 -10.76
CA VAL A 369 -25.05 -14.91 -11.84
C VAL A 369 -25.68 -13.53 -11.95
N ALA A 370 -26.16 -12.96 -10.84
CA ALA A 370 -26.77 -11.63 -10.81
C ALA A 370 -25.78 -10.54 -11.24
N TYR A 371 -24.51 -10.65 -10.82
CA TYR A 371 -23.43 -9.74 -11.22
C TYR A 371 -23.20 -9.78 -12.73
N GLN A 372 -23.08 -10.99 -13.31
CA GLN A 372 -22.91 -11.17 -14.75
C GLN A 372 -24.09 -10.65 -15.55
N GLU A 373 -25.30 -10.96 -15.12
CA GLU A 373 -26.52 -10.52 -15.79
C GLU A 373 -26.65 -8.99 -15.76
N CYS A 374 -26.34 -8.38 -14.61
CA CYS A 374 -26.40 -6.93 -14.43
C CYS A 374 -25.54 -6.21 -15.48
N PHE A 375 -24.24 -6.51 -15.58
CA PHE A 375 -23.39 -5.76 -16.51
C PHE A 375 -23.68 -6.12 -17.98
N LYS A 376 -24.02 -7.38 -18.29
CA LYS A 376 -24.36 -7.79 -19.66
C LYS A 376 -25.58 -7.05 -20.19
N THR A 377 -26.61 -6.90 -19.36
CA THR A 377 -27.86 -6.24 -19.74
C THR A 377 -27.79 -4.72 -19.66
N MET A 378 -26.99 -4.16 -18.76
CA MET A 378 -26.82 -2.71 -18.62
C MET A 378 -25.95 -2.09 -19.71
N ARG A 379 -24.88 -2.77 -20.14
CA ARG A 379 -23.85 -2.22 -21.04
C ARG A 379 -24.38 -1.67 -22.37
N PRO A 380 -25.37 -2.29 -23.05
CA PRO A 380 -25.99 -1.71 -24.25
C PRO A 380 -26.62 -0.32 -23.99
N PHE A 381 -27.13 -0.06 -22.78
CA PHE A 381 -27.79 1.20 -22.45
C PHE A 381 -26.80 2.31 -22.12
N THR A 382 -25.74 2.01 -21.36
CA THR A 382 -24.64 2.95 -21.15
C THR A 382 -23.88 3.19 -22.46
N GLY A 383 -23.73 2.17 -23.31
CA GLY A 383 -23.18 2.30 -24.65
C GLY A 383 -24.05 3.20 -25.54
N GLY A 384 -25.37 3.00 -25.55
CA GLY A 384 -26.29 3.86 -26.31
C GLY A 384 -26.26 5.34 -25.88
N MET A 385 -26.02 5.62 -24.59
CA MET A 385 -25.81 6.98 -24.09
C MET A 385 -24.60 7.66 -24.74
N GLU A 386 -23.45 6.96 -24.74
CA GLU A 386 -22.21 7.46 -25.35
C GLU A 386 -22.31 7.53 -26.89
N GLU A 387 -22.95 6.55 -27.54
CA GLU A 387 -23.18 6.52 -28.99
C GLU A 387 -23.98 7.75 -29.45
N CYS A 388 -25.06 8.11 -28.75
CA CYS A 388 -25.83 9.32 -29.03
C CYS A 388 -25.00 10.60 -28.79
N ALA A 389 -24.22 10.65 -27.71
CA ALA A 389 -23.38 11.81 -27.43
C ALA A 389 -22.29 12.00 -28.51
N LEU A 390 -21.69 10.89 -28.97
CA LEU A 390 -20.71 10.91 -30.04
C LEU A 390 -21.34 11.39 -31.35
N ALA A 391 -22.54 10.89 -31.69
CA ALA A 391 -23.28 11.34 -32.86
C ALA A 391 -23.51 12.87 -32.81
N TYR A 392 -23.94 13.40 -31.67
CA TYR A 392 -24.04 14.85 -31.49
C TYR A 392 -22.70 15.57 -31.66
N ALA A 393 -21.62 15.07 -31.05
CA ALA A 393 -20.30 15.69 -31.15
C ALA A 393 -19.85 15.83 -32.61
N VAL A 394 -20.14 14.85 -33.46
CA VAL A 394 -19.67 14.80 -34.86
C VAL A 394 -20.68 15.30 -35.90
N THR A 395 -21.95 15.48 -35.56
CA THR A 395 -22.96 16.03 -36.50
C THR A 395 -23.53 17.37 -36.08
N GLY A 396 -23.62 17.65 -34.78
CA GLY A 396 -24.36 18.79 -34.23
C GLY A 396 -25.89 18.61 -34.24
N GLU A 397 -26.40 17.43 -34.60
CA GLU A 397 -27.84 17.19 -34.64
C GLU A 397 -28.43 17.06 -33.24
N ARG A 398 -29.31 18.00 -32.89
CA ARG A 398 -29.87 18.14 -31.55
C ARG A 398 -30.61 16.89 -31.03
N ARG A 399 -31.25 16.12 -31.92
CA ARG A 399 -31.97 14.86 -31.56
C ARG A 399 -31.07 13.85 -30.84
N PHE A 400 -29.80 13.77 -31.21
CA PHE A 400 -28.86 12.85 -30.55
C PHE A 400 -28.40 13.40 -29.20
N ALA A 401 -28.23 14.72 -29.08
CA ALA A 401 -27.90 15.38 -27.83
C ALA A 401 -29.01 15.17 -26.79
N ASP A 402 -30.27 15.34 -27.20
CA ASP A 402 -31.43 15.21 -26.31
C ASP A 402 -31.60 13.77 -25.81
N GLU A 403 -31.37 12.76 -26.66
CA GLU A 403 -31.39 11.35 -26.24
C GLU A 403 -30.22 11.00 -25.31
N ALA A 404 -29.01 11.46 -25.62
CA ALA A 404 -27.85 11.29 -24.74
C ALA A 404 -28.07 11.95 -23.37
N LYS A 405 -28.59 13.17 -23.37
CA LYS A 405 -28.99 13.92 -22.17
C LYS A 405 -30.04 13.16 -21.36
N ARG A 406 -31.09 12.62 -22.00
CA ARG A 406 -32.14 11.83 -21.35
C ARG A 406 -31.55 10.62 -20.61
N ARG A 407 -30.62 9.90 -21.25
CA ARG A 407 -29.94 8.75 -20.65
C ARG A 407 -28.98 9.15 -19.54
N LEU A 408 -28.21 10.21 -19.74
CA LEU A 408 -27.26 10.71 -18.73
C LEU A 408 -27.99 11.14 -17.44
N LEU A 409 -29.08 11.89 -17.58
CA LEU A 409 -29.90 12.32 -16.44
C LEU A 409 -30.59 11.15 -15.75
N HIS A 410 -30.95 10.10 -16.50
CA HIS A 410 -31.45 8.86 -15.92
C HIS A 410 -30.40 8.18 -15.03
N PHE A 411 -29.17 7.98 -15.52
CA PHE A 411 -28.09 7.43 -14.68
C PHE A 411 -27.69 8.38 -13.54
N ALA A 412 -27.84 9.69 -13.71
CA ALA A 412 -27.65 10.68 -12.66
C ALA A 412 -28.73 10.62 -11.56
N SER A 413 -29.90 10.02 -11.84
CA SER A 413 -30.96 9.82 -10.85
C SER A 413 -30.74 8.62 -9.93
N TRP A 414 -29.86 7.69 -10.32
CA TRP A 414 -29.53 6.51 -9.53
C TRP A 414 -28.71 6.88 -8.31
N ASN A 415 -28.89 6.16 -7.20
CA ASN A 415 -28.14 6.42 -5.98
C ASN A 415 -26.65 6.02 -6.16
N PRO A 416 -25.69 6.97 -6.14
CA PRO A 416 -24.27 6.64 -6.32
C PRO A 416 -23.69 5.80 -5.16
N ALA A 417 -24.34 5.77 -4.00
CA ALA A 417 -24.02 4.90 -2.88
C ALA A 417 -24.85 3.60 -2.85
N GLY A 418 -25.74 3.41 -3.83
CA GLY A 418 -26.63 2.25 -3.97
C GLY A 418 -25.96 1.07 -4.67
N SER A 419 -26.76 0.30 -5.41
CA SER A 419 -26.36 -0.99 -6.02
C SER A 419 -25.29 -0.89 -7.11
N SER A 420 -25.06 0.30 -7.65
CA SER A 420 -24.13 0.54 -8.76
C SER A 420 -22.82 1.20 -8.33
N ASN A 421 -22.48 1.16 -7.05
CA ASN A 421 -21.21 1.72 -6.54
C ASN A 421 -20.04 0.75 -6.72
N VAL A 422 -18.81 1.28 -6.84
CA VAL A 422 -17.61 0.49 -7.16
C VAL A 422 -17.26 -0.58 -6.12
N PHE A 423 -17.67 -0.40 -4.87
CA PHE A 423 -17.40 -1.36 -3.79
C PHE A 423 -18.43 -2.49 -3.72
N HIS A 424 -19.56 -2.37 -4.42
CA HIS A 424 -20.62 -3.39 -4.46
C HIS A 424 -20.73 -4.08 -5.82
N ASN A 425 -20.73 -3.33 -6.91
CA ASN A 425 -20.85 -3.81 -8.28
C ASN A 425 -19.96 -2.96 -9.20
N ASP A 426 -18.69 -3.34 -9.24
CA ASP A 426 -17.64 -2.61 -9.95
C ASP A 426 -17.87 -2.54 -11.47
N GLU A 427 -18.34 -3.59 -12.13
CA GLU A 427 -18.62 -3.54 -13.58
C GLU A 427 -19.72 -2.52 -13.94
N ALA A 428 -20.80 -2.44 -13.15
CA ALA A 428 -21.82 -1.40 -13.34
C ALA A 428 -21.26 0.00 -13.08
N ALA A 429 -20.44 0.16 -12.03
CA ALA A 429 -19.78 1.43 -11.70
C ALA A 429 -18.80 1.87 -12.80
N MET A 430 -17.99 0.95 -13.31
CA MET A 430 -17.04 1.16 -14.41
C MET A 430 -17.73 1.59 -15.68
N ASP A 431 -18.84 0.94 -16.05
CA ASP A 431 -19.56 1.26 -17.28
C ASP A 431 -20.12 2.69 -17.27
N ILE A 432 -20.58 3.18 -16.12
CA ILE A 432 -20.99 4.58 -15.92
C ILE A 432 -19.77 5.51 -15.88
N ALA A 433 -18.74 5.18 -15.11
CA ALA A 433 -17.56 6.03 -14.94
C ALA A 433 -16.74 6.21 -16.22
N MET A 434 -16.72 5.20 -17.10
CA MET A 434 -16.05 5.29 -18.40
C MET A 434 -16.81 6.20 -19.37
N ARG A 435 -18.13 6.09 -19.44
CA ARG A 435 -18.94 6.75 -20.49
C ARG A 435 -19.57 8.07 -20.05
N GLY A 436 -19.82 8.21 -18.76
CA GLY A 436 -20.44 9.39 -18.17
C GLY A 436 -19.65 10.67 -18.41
N PRO A 437 -18.34 10.74 -18.11
CA PRO A 437 -17.53 11.93 -18.36
C PRO A 437 -17.49 12.34 -19.83
N ARG A 438 -17.37 11.39 -20.76
CA ARG A 438 -17.42 11.64 -22.21
C ARG A 438 -18.76 12.21 -22.64
N THR A 439 -19.85 11.55 -22.22
CA THR A 439 -21.22 11.98 -22.53
C THR A 439 -21.45 13.39 -22.01
N PHE A 440 -21.12 13.64 -20.73
CA PHE A 440 -21.25 14.95 -20.09
C PHE A 440 -20.45 16.03 -20.83
N ASP A 441 -19.21 15.73 -21.22
CA ASP A 441 -18.35 16.65 -21.96
C ASP A 441 -18.93 17.02 -23.34
N TRP A 442 -19.43 16.02 -24.07
CA TRP A 442 -19.89 16.19 -25.45
C TRP A 442 -21.27 16.83 -25.57
N VAL A 443 -22.15 16.69 -24.56
CA VAL A 443 -23.50 17.30 -24.56
C VAL A 443 -23.63 18.48 -23.58
N HIS A 444 -22.50 18.97 -23.06
CA HIS A 444 -22.47 19.97 -22.00
C HIS A 444 -23.27 21.25 -22.32
N ASP A 445 -23.24 21.67 -23.58
CA ASP A 445 -23.89 22.88 -24.08
C ASP A 445 -25.42 22.80 -24.10
N VAL A 446 -26.00 21.59 -24.21
CA VAL A 446 -27.47 21.37 -24.19
C VAL A 446 -28.05 21.09 -22.80
N LEU A 447 -27.20 20.92 -21.79
CA LEU A 447 -27.61 20.79 -20.39
C LEU A 447 -27.91 22.17 -19.79
N THR A 448 -28.98 22.28 -19.02
CA THR A 448 -29.23 23.44 -18.14
C THR A 448 -28.30 23.40 -16.93
N ASP A 449 -28.16 24.49 -16.19
CA ASP A 449 -27.29 24.53 -15.01
C ASP A 449 -27.72 23.53 -13.92
N ALA A 450 -29.03 23.35 -13.72
CA ALA A 450 -29.55 22.35 -12.78
C ALA A 450 -29.24 20.91 -13.23
N GLU A 451 -29.29 20.64 -14.52
CA GLU A 451 -28.93 19.34 -15.08
C GLU A 451 -27.42 19.09 -15.02
N ARG A 452 -26.60 20.12 -15.29
CA ARG A 452 -25.15 20.07 -15.11
C ARG A 452 -24.78 19.75 -13.67
N ALA A 453 -25.42 20.41 -12.70
CA ALA A 453 -25.20 20.16 -11.28
C ALA A 453 -25.51 18.70 -10.88
N LYS A 454 -26.60 18.11 -11.40
CA LYS A 454 -26.94 16.70 -11.16
C LYS A 454 -25.88 15.75 -11.72
N CYS A 455 -25.45 15.97 -12.97
CA CYS A 455 -24.41 15.16 -13.61
C CYS A 455 -23.06 15.30 -12.88
N HIS A 456 -22.72 16.53 -12.47
CA HIS A 456 -21.53 16.85 -11.68
C HIS A 456 -21.50 16.04 -10.39
N GLU A 457 -22.57 16.09 -9.59
CA GLU A 457 -22.58 15.39 -8.30
C GLU A 457 -22.47 13.88 -8.47
N MET A 458 -23.21 13.29 -9.42
CA MET A 458 -23.13 11.87 -9.71
C MET A 458 -21.71 11.45 -10.14
N LEU A 459 -21.10 12.18 -11.08
CA LEU A 459 -19.77 11.83 -11.60
C LEU A 459 -18.66 12.10 -10.58
N ARG A 460 -18.75 13.18 -9.80
CA ARG A 460 -17.83 13.49 -8.71
C ARG A 460 -17.81 12.37 -7.68
N ILE A 461 -18.97 11.89 -7.23
CA ILE A 461 -19.05 10.78 -6.25
C ILE A 461 -18.46 9.51 -6.85
N ARG A 462 -18.87 9.10 -8.06
CA ARG A 462 -18.43 7.82 -8.66
C ARG A 462 -16.93 7.80 -8.97
N LEU A 463 -16.38 8.88 -9.52
CA LEU A 463 -14.94 9.02 -9.75
C LEU A 463 -14.18 9.09 -8.41
N GLY A 464 -14.73 9.77 -7.40
CA GLY A 464 -14.19 9.78 -6.05
C GLY A 464 -14.11 8.39 -5.41
N GLN A 465 -15.12 7.54 -5.60
CA GLN A 465 -15.10 6.15 -5.14
C GLN A 465 -14.01 5.33 -5.83
N ILE A 466 -13.78 5.51 -7.13
CA ILE A 466 -12.70 4.87 -7.87
C ILE A 466 -11.33 5.35 -7.38
N ARG A 467 -11.18 6.66 -7.11
CA ARG A 467 -9.96 7.20 -6.49
C ARG A 467 -9.70 6.54 -5.14
N GLU A 468 -10.72 6.42 -4.32
CA GLU A 468 -10.62 5.77 -3.01
C GLU A 468 -10.23 4.29 -3.13
N LEU A 469 -10.83 3.55 -4.07
CA LEU A 469 -10.45 2.17 -4.37
C LEU A 469 -8.94 2.03 -4.67
N HIS A 470 -8.40 2.90 -5.53
CA HIS A 470 -6.98 2.90 -5.87
C HIS A 470 -6.10 3.22 -4.65
N ARG A 471 -6.49 4.20 -3.82
CA ARG A 471 -5.73 4.56 -2.62
C ARG A 471 -5.73 3.46 -1.57
N ARG A 472 -6.87 2.80 -1.31
CA ARG A 472 -6.97 1.66 -0.36
C ARG A 472 -6.08 0.49 -0.75
N ARG A 473 -5.81 0.32 -2.04
CA ARG A 473 -4.96 -0.76 -2.57
C ARG A 473 -3.48 -0.38 -2.60
N ALA A 474 -3.13 0.90 -2.42
CA ALA A 474 -1.84 1.45 -2.80
C ALA A 474 -1.49 1.02 -4.24
N PHE A 475 -2.37 1.36 -5.20
CA PHE A 475 -2.29 0.85 -6.57
C PHE A 475 -0.97 1.22 -7.27
N GLU A 476 -0.32 2.32 -6.86
CA GLU A 476 1.04 2.68 -7.27
C GLU A 476 2.08 1.60 -6.96
N SER A 477 1.82 0.77 -5.94
CA SER A 477 2.65 -0.37 -5.57
C SER A 477 2.04 -1.69 -6.00
N ARG A 478 0.72 -1.80 -6.12
CA ARG A 478 0.00 -3.05 -6.42
C ARG A 478 -0.86 -2.97 -7.68
N PRO A 479 -0.26 -2.87 -8.88
CA PRO A 479 -0.98 -2.57 -10.12
C PRO A 479 -1.60 -3.80 -10.81
N TYR A 480 -1.47 -5.01 -10.25
CA TYR A 480 -1.82 -6.26 -10.94
C TYR A 480 -3.31 -6.67 -10.88
N GLU A 481 -4.20 -5.78 -10.43
CA GLU A 481 -5.65 -6.04 -10.43
C GLU A 481 -6.29 -5.45 -11.70
N SER A 482 -6.97 -6.31 -12.46
CA SER A 482 -7.45 -5.98 -13.81
C SER A 482 -8.47 -4.85 -13.82
N HIS A 483 -9.45 -4.86 -12.91
CA HIS A 483 -10.52 -3.87 -12.91
C HIS A 483 -10.01 -2.49 -12.51
N ALA A 484 -9.22 -2.40 -11.43
CA ALA A 484 -8.52 -1.18 -11.03
C ALA A 484 -7.61 -0.66 -12.14
N GLY A 485 -6.84 -1.54 -12.81
CA GLY A 485 -6.01 -1.15 -13.95
C GLY A 485 -6.80 -0.51 -15.09
N ARG A 486 -7.97 -1.05 -15.46
CA ARG A 486 -8.86 -0.45 -16.47
C ARG A 486 -9.37 0.92 -16.04
N MET A 487 -9.66 1.10 -14.75
CA MET A 487 -10.20 2.35 -14.21
C MET A 487 -9.22 3.53 -14.26
N VAL A 488 -7.91 3.29 -14.43
CA VAL A 488 -6.91 4.37 -14.62
C VAL A 488 -7.29 5.25 -15.82
N GLY A 489 -7.67 4.65 -16.96
CA GLY A 489 -8.12 5.38 -18.14
C GLY A 489 -9.35 6.23 -17.88
N PHE A 490 -10.34 5.67 -17.16
CA PHE A 490 -11.59 6.36 -16.86
C PHE A 490 -11.35 7.58 -15.97
N MET A 491 -10.42 7.46 -15.02
CA MET A 491 -10.06 8.54 -14.12
C MET A 491 -9.25 9.63 -14.80
N LEU A 492 -8.38 9.30 -15.76
CA LEU A 492 -7.68 10.30 -16.56
C LEU A 492 -8.68 11.14 -17.37
N GLU A 493 -9.60 10.48 -18.06
CA GLU A 493 -10.65 11.16 -18.82
C GLU A 493 -11.59 11.95 -17.92
N GLY A 494 -12.02 11.39 -16.79
CA GLY A 494 -12.80 12.11 -15.79
C GLY A 494 -12.06 13.36 -15.28
N SER A 495 -10.77 13.23 -14.98
CA SER A 495 -9.98 14.36 -14.48
C SER A 495 -9.84 15.47 -15.54
N ILE A 496 -9.64 15.12 -16.80
CA ILE A 496 -9.60 16.09 -17.91
C ILE A 496 -10.98 16.74 -18.10
N ALA A 497 -12.04 15.93 -18.12
CA ALA A 497 -13.41 16.40 -18.27
C ALA A 497 -13.86 17.33 -17.15
N PHE A 498 -13.22 17.32 -15.99
CA PHE A 498 -13.59 18.16 -14.84
C PHE A 498 -12.47 19.09 -14.35
N ALA A 499 -11.38 19.21 -15.11
CA ALA A 499 -10.15 19.90 -14.69
C ALA A 499 -10.34 21.33 -14.16
N HIS A 500 -11.35 22.03 -14.69
CA HIS A 500 -11.65 23.43 -14.36
C HIS A 500 -12.93 23.62 -13.54
N GLU A 501 -13.59 22.53 -13.14
CA GLU A 501 -14.92 22.56 -12.54
C GLU A 501 -15.02 21.82 -11.20
N LEU A 502 -14.22 20.77 -10.99
CA LEU A 502 -14.14 20.06 -9.71
C LEU A 502 -12.80 20.31 -9.03
N PRO A 503 -12.78 20.75 -7.75
CA PRO A 503 -11.52 20.97 -7.02
C PRO A 503 -10.72 19.68 -6.83
N GLU A 504 -11.36 18.51 -6.84
CA GLU A 504 -10.69 17.21 -6.72
C GLU A 504 -10.03 16.75 -8.03
N ALA A 505 -10.49 17.21 -9.20
CA ALA A 505 -10.03 16.72 -10.50
C ALA A 505 -8.52 16.96 -10.75
N PRO A 506 -7.92 18.12 -10.41
CA PRO A 506 -6.47 18.30 -10.45
C PRO A 506 -5.70 17.28 -9.59
N GLN A 507 -6.22 16.94 -8.40
CA GLN A 507 -5.58 15.99 -7.50
C GLN A 507 -5.71 14.55 -8.02
N TRP A 508 -6.83 14.24 -8.71
CA TRP A 508 -7.00 13.01 -9.46
C TRP A 508 -5.96 12.92 -10.57
N LEU A 509 -5.90 13.93 -11.44
CA LEU A 509 -4.97 13.97 -12.56
C LEU A 509 -3.53 13.77 -12.11
N ASP A 510 -3.07 14.48 -11.07
CA ASP A 510 -1.70 14.34 -10.58
C ASP A 510 -1.37 12.91 -10.13
N TYR A 511 -2.27 12.25 -9.39
CA TYR A 511 -2.08 10.86 -8.98
C TYR A 511 -1.97 9.91 -10.18
N TYR A 512 -2.84 10.03 -11.18
CA TYR A 512 -2.79 9.16 -12.36
C TYR A 512 -1.60 9.48 -13.28
N LEU A 513 -1.11 10.73 -13.29
CA LEU A 513 0.16 11.07 -13.94
C LEU A 513 1.36 10.38 -13.26
N HIS A 514 1.36 10.19 -11.94
CA HIS A 514 2.40 9.39 -11.28
C HIS A 514 2.39 7.95 -11.80
N LEU A 515 1.21 7.33 -11.93
CA LEU A 515 1.08 5.96 -12.41
C LEU A 515 1.53 5.80 -13.87
N LEU A 516 1.21 6.76 -14.74
CA LEU A 516 1.59 6.70 -16.15
C LEU A 516 3.09 6.92 -16.38
N TRP A 517 3.75 7.69 -15.52
CA TRP A 517 5.19 8.00 -15.60
C TRP A 517 6.04 7.11 -14.70
N SER A 518 5.46 6.07 -14.10
CA SER A 518 6.17 5.10 -13.27
C SER A 518 6.39 3.74 -13.94
N VAL A 519 6.47 3.73 -15.28
CA VAL A 519 6.59 2.53 -16.12
C VAL A 519 8.03 2.12 -16.40
#